data_AF-A0A8J5N8Z3-F1
#
_entry.id   AF-A0A8J5N8Z3-F1
#
_cell.length_a   1.000
_cell.length_b   1.000
_cell.length_c   1.000
_cell.angle_alpha   90.00
_cell.angle_beta   90.00
_cell.angle_gamma   90.00
#
_symmetry.space_group_name_H-M   'P 1'
#
loop_
_entity.id
_entity.type
_entity.pdbx_description
1 polymer ?
#
loop_
_entity_poly.entity_id
_entity_poly.type
_entity_poly.pdbx_seq_one_letter_code
_entity_poly.pdbx_strand_id
1 'polypeptide(L)'
;MRPDLSQTTLHSIQLLRKLQIMCGGYVGRELDIVKRHEHGEGTSVIGCVHGLAPSTVHSIVKSADKIKEMAGSAIPLTATKVTRFRDAEMKNMEQILSNRYNKENKALMVIDNAPGHPPAVVDW
;
A
#
# COMPACT_ATOMS: atom_id res chain seq x y z
N MET A 1 11.88 21.52 21.09
CA MET A 1 10.66 20.99 20.45
C MET A 1 11.11 20.02 19.37
N ARG A 2 11.02 18.71 19.60
CA ARG A 2 11.46 17.69 18.63
C ARG A 2 10.26 17.33 17.75
N PRO A 3 10.34 17.39 16.42
CA PRO A 3 9.23 16.96 15.58
C PRO A 3 9.00 15.46 15.79
N ASP A 4 7.73 15.11 16.00
CA ASP A 4 7.22 13.75 16.03
C ASP A 4 7.70 12.99 14.78
N LEU A 5 8.49 11.94 14.99
CA LEU A 5 9.08 11.10 13.96
C LEU A 5 8.02 10.36 13.11
N SER A 6 6.82 10.15 13.65
CA SER A 6 5.65 9.58 12.97
C SER A 6 5.07 10.57 11.96
N GLN A 7 4.96 11.85 12.32
CA GLN A 7 4.39 12.88 11.47
C GLN A 7 5.28 13.19 10.25
N THR A 8 6.59 13.24 10.43
CA THR A 8 7.57 13.40 9.34
C THR A 8 7.63 12.18 8.43
N THR A 9 7.46 10.98 8.98
CA THR A 9 7.45 9.72 8.21
C THR A 9 6.18 9.57 7.39
N LEU A 10 5.02 9.94 7.94
CA LEU A 10 3.76 9.98 7.17
C LEU A 10 3.81 11.01 6.05
N HIS A 11 4.35 12.20 6.32
CA HIS A 11 4.54 13.22 5.28
C HIS A 11 5.49 12.75 4.17
N SER A 12 6.60 12.10 4.49
CA SER A 12 7.53 11.58 3.48
C SER A 12 6.90 10.45 2.66
N ILE A 13 6.14 9.54 3.27
CA ILE A 13 5.39 8.49 2.56
C ILE A 13 4.31 9.08 1.64
N GLN A 14 3.56 10.08 2.12
CA GLN A 14 2.54 10.76 1.31
C GLN A 14 3.14 11.52 0.12
N LEU A 15 4.29 12.18 0.32
CA LEU A 15 5.01 12.87 -0.73
C LEU A 15 5.54 11.90 -1.79
N LEU A 16 6.14 10.79 -1.37
CA LEU A 16 6.58 9.72 -2.27
C LEU A 16 5.40 9.14 -3.06
N ARG A 17 4.25 8.90 -2.42
CA ARG A 17 3.04 8.42 -3.09
C ARG A 17 2.51 9.42 -4.13
N LYS A 18 2.51 10.72 -3.82
CA LYS A 18 2.08 11.78 -4.75
C LYS A 18 3.03 11.88 -5.95
N LEU A 19 4.35 11.86 -5.71
CA LEU A 19 5.36 11.86 -6.78
C LEU A 19 5.22 10.61 -7.66
N GLN A 20 4.96 9.44 -7.07
CA GLN A 20 4.83 8.20 -7.83
C GLN A 20 3.56 8.14 -8.69
N ILE A 21 2.45 8.70 -8.23
CA ILE A 21 1.22 8.82 -9.05
C ILE A 21 1.46 9.77 -10.23
N MET A 22 2.15 10.88 -9.98
CA MET A 22 2.44 11.89 -10.99
C MET A 22 3.45 11.42 -12.05
N CYS A 23 4.60 10.88 -11.61
CA CYS A 23 5.62 10.34 -12.51
C CYS A 23 5.16 9.03 -13.18
N GLY A 24 4.47 8.14 -12.47
CA GLY A 24 3.97 6.88 -13.03
C GLY A 24 2.91 7.08 -14.10
N GLY A 25 2.03 8.08 -13.94
CA GLY A 25 1.03 8.41 -14.96
C GLY A 25 1.63 9.01 -16.24
N TYR A 26 2.67 9.85 -16.11
CA TYR A 26 3.35 10.47 -17.24
C TYR A 26 4.22 9.46 -18.02
N VAL A 27 5.09 8.73 -17.31
CA VAL A 27 5.96 7.70 -17.90
C VAL A 27 5.14 6.56 -18.52
N GLY A 28 3.99 6.20 -17.92
CA GLY A 28 3.08 5.19 -18.47
C GLY A 28 2.50 5.57 -19.83
N ARG A 29 2.10 6.84 -20.02
CA ARG A 29 1.59 7.34 -21.30
C ARG A 29 2.67 7.34 -22.38
N GLU A 30 3.84 7.89 -22.07
CA GLU A 30 4.96 7.94 -23.02
C GLU A 30 5.45 6.55 -23.41
N LEU A 31 5.44 5.59 -22.47
CA LEU A 31 5.81 4.21 -22.73
C LEU A 31 4.79 3.52 -23.66
N ASP A 32 3.49 3.79 -23.53
CA ASP A 32 2.47 3.28 -24.44
C ASP A 32 2.69 3.77 -25.88
N ILE A 33 3.00 5.07 -26.03
CA ILE A 33 3.35 5.69 -27.32
C ILE A 33 4.54 4.98 -27.97
N VAL A 34 5.61 4.72 -27.20
CA VAL A 34 6.81 4.03 -27.68
C VAL A 34 6.47 2.61 -28.15
N LYS A 35 5.70 1.84 -27.35
CA LYS A 35 5.32 0.46 -27.69
C LYS A 35 4.48 0.38 -28.97
N ARG A 36 3.50 1.26 -29.13
CA ARG A 36 2.67 1.32 -30.35
C ARG A 36 3.50 1.64 -31.58
N HIS A 37 4.43 2.59 -31.46
CA HIS A 37 5.34 2.94 -32.55
C HIS A 37 6.27 1.76 -32.92
N GLU A 38 6.78 1.01 -31.93
CA GLU A 38 7.59 -0.20 -32.16
C GLU A 38 6.80 -1.32 -32.85
N HIS A 39 5.49 -1.40 -32.62
CA HIS A 39 4.58 -2.29 -33.36
C HIS A 39 4.25 -1.81 -34.78
N GLY A 40 4.80 -0.67 -35.22
CA GLY A 40 4.63 -0.15 -36.58
C GLY A 40 3.41 0.75 -36.77
N GLU A 41 2.75 1.17 -35.69
CA GLU A 41 1.68 2.18 -35.80
C GLU A 41 2.26 3.54 -36.22
N GLY A 42 1.61 4.20 -37.18
CA GLY A 42 2.04 5.51 -37.67
C GLY A 42 1.87 6.62 -36.62
N THR A 43 2.80 7.57 -36.58
CA THR A 43 2.82 8.68 -35.60
C THR A 43 1.55 9.54 -35.59
N SER A 44 0.87 9.67 -36.74
CA SER A 44 -0.41 10.39 -36.85
C SER A 44 -1.54 9.66 -36.13
N VAL A 45 -1.62 8.34 -36.27
CA VAL A 45 -2.64 7.50 -35.61
C VAL A 45 -2.43 7.51 -34.10
N ILE A 46 -1.18 7.30 -33.67
CA ILE A 46 -0.80 7.37 -32.25
C ILE A 46 -1.12 8.76 -31.68
N GLY A 47 -0.78 9.83 -32.42
CA GLY A 47 -1.10 11.20 -32.05
C GLY A 47 -2.60 11.42 -31.83
N CYS A 48 -3.45 10.94 -32.75
CA CYS A 48 -4.90 11.01 -32.59
C CYS A 48 -5.40 10.28 -31.33
N VAL A 49 -4.89 9.08 -31.03
CA VAL A 49 -5.30 8.31 -29.85
C VAL A 49 -4.94 9.04 -28.55
N HIS A 50 -3.78 9.69 -28.50
CA HIS A 50 -3.29 10.37 -27.29
C HIS A 50 -3.61 11.87 -27.25
N GLY A 51 -4.27 12.42 -28.29
CA GLY A 51 -4.54 13.86 -28.41
C GLY A 51 -3.27 14.71 -28.57
N LEU A 52 -2.24 14.16 -29.21
CA LEU A 52 -0.93 14.80 -29.40
C LEU A 52 -0.67 15.12 -30.87
N ALA A 53 0.09 16.18 -31.12
CA ALA A 53 0.59 16.46 -32.45
C ALA A 53 1.61 15.39 -32.90
N PRO A 54 1.69 15.06 -34.20
CA PRO A 54 2.65 14.07 -34.71
C PRO A 54 4.12 14.40 -34.38
N SER A 55 4.47 15.68 -34.32
CA SER A 55 5.80 16.16 -33.93
C SER A 55 6.14 15.86 -32.46
N THR A 56 5.14 15.94 -31.58
CA THR A 56 5.27 15.56 -30.17
C THR A 56 5.48 14.05 -30.03
N VAL A 57 4.70 13.25 -30.76
CA VAL A 57 4.88 11.78 -30.79
C VAL A 57 6.28 11.43 -31.27
N HIS A 58 6.76 12.07 -32.34
CA HIS A 58 8.12 11.85 -32.85
C HIS A 58 9.20 12.19 -31.80
N SER A 59 9.01 13.27 -31.05
CA SER A 59 9.95 13.66 -29.99
C SER A 59 9.95 12.66 -28.83
N ILE A 60 8.79 12.12 -28.46
CA ILE A 60 8.66 11.07 -27.43
C ILE A 60 9.36 9.78 -27.89
N VAL A 61 9.13 9.35 -29.13
CA VAL A 61 9.80 8.18 -29.73
C VAL A 61 11.31 8.37 -29.76
N LYS A 62 11.81 9.58 -30.04
CA LYS A 62 13.24 9.89 -30.00
C LYS A 62 13.86 9.74 -28.60
N SER A 63 13.07 9.93 -27.55
CA SER A 63 13.48 9.74 -26.15
C SER A 63 13.15 8.35 -25.58
N ALA A 64 12.81 7.36 -26.43
CA ALA A 64 12.35 6.03 -26.01
C ALA A 64 13.24 5.35 -24.97
N ASP A 65 14.57 5.40 -25.12
CA ASP A 65 15.50 4.73 -24.20
C ASP A 65 15.40 5.30 -22.78
N LYS A 66 15.31 6.62 -22.65
CA LYS A 66 15.15 7.30 -21.36
C LYS A 66 13.81 6.96 -20.72
N ILE A 67 12.75 6.88 -21.52
CA ILE A 67 11.41 6.52 -21.05
C ILE A 67 11.41 5.09 -20.50
N LYS A 68 12.07 4.14 -21.19
CA LYS A 68 12.21 2.74 -20.73
C LYS A 68 13.03 2.64 -19.45
N GLU A 69 14.12 3.39 -19.33
CA GLU A 69 14.93 3.45 -18.11
C GLU A 69 14.13 4.00 -16.92
N MET A 70 13.43 5.13 -17.12
CA MET A 70 12.55 5.71 -16.10
C MET A 70 11.42 4.74 -15.70
N ALA A 71 10.85 4.01 -16.67
CA ALA A 71 9.83 3.00 -16.39
C ALA A 71 10.39 1.81 -15.59
N GLY A 72 11.63 1.41 -15.84
CA GLY A 72 12.31 0.34 -15.09
C GLY A 72 12.74 0.76 -13.68
N SER A 73 13.07 2.03 -13.49
CA SER A 73 13.42 2.62 -12.18
C SER A 73 12.19 2.96 -11.33
N ALA A 74 11.01 3.10 -11.95
CA ALA A 74 9.77 3.37 -11.23
C ALA A 74 9.47 2.22 -10.26
N ILE A 75 9.40 2.53 -8.96
CA ILE A 75 9.05 1.56 -7.92
C ILE A 75 7.65 1.02 -8.25
N PRO A 76 7.45 -0.30 -8.38
CA PRO A 76 6.12 -0.84 -8.66
C PRO A 76 5.18 -0.51 -7.50
N LEU A 77 3.93 -0.12 -7.81
CA LEU A 77 2.90 0.28 -6.83
C LEU A 77 2.66 -0.77 -5.73
N THR A 78 3.04 -2.02 -5.98
CA THR A 78 2.92 -3.18 -5.09
C THR A 78 4.10 -3.35 -4.13
N ALA A 79 5.27 -2.75 -4.41
CA ALA A 79 6.48 -2.91 -3.61
C ALA A 79 6.63 -1.83 -2.52
N THR A 80 5.53 -1.42 -1.89
CA THR A 80 5.64 -0.89 -0.52
C THR A 80 5.44 -2.07 0.41
N LYS A 81 6.50 -2.84 0.66
CA LYS A 81 6.51 -3.71 1.85
C LYS A 81 6.47 -2.75 3.04
N VAL A 82 5.27 -2.44 3.50
CA VAL A 82 5.06 -1.73 4.76
C VAL A 82 5.59 -2.66 5.84
N THR A 83 6.87 -2.51 6.19
CA THR A 83 7.41 -3.08 7.41
C THR A 83 6.68 -2.38 8.54
N ARG A 84 5.63 -3.04 9.05
CA ARG A 84 5.01 -2.68 10.33
C ARG A 84 6.09 -2.83 11.39
N PHE A 85 6.80 -1.75 11.70
CA PHE A 85 7.61 -1.70 12.90
C PHE A 85 6.64 -1.78 14.09
N ARG A 86 6.71 -2.88 14.84
CA ARG A 86 6.05 -2.97 16.15
C ARG A 86 6.98 -2.29 17.14
N ASP A 87 6.74 -1.01 17.37
CA ASP A 87 7.50 -0.25 18.36
C ASP A 87 7.21 -0.73 19.77
N ALA A 88 8.16 -0.49 20.68
CA ALA A 88 8.10 -0.97 22.06
C ALA A 88 6.82 -0.52 22.79
N GLU A 89 6.34 0.68 22.48
CA GLU A 89 5.08 1.23 23.04
C GLU A 89 3.85 0.44 22.59
N MET A 90 3.79 0.05 21.31
CA MET A 90 2.70 -0.75 20.75
C MET A 90 2.63 -2.12 21.42
N LYS A 91 3.78 -2.78 21.62
CA LYS A 91 3.86 -4.06 22.34
C LYS A 91 3.42 -3.94 23.79
N ASN A 92 3.80 -2.85 24.45
CA ASN A 92 3.43 -2.60 25.84
C ASN A 92 1.90 -2.44 25.97
N MET A 93 1.29 -1.64 25.08
CA MET A 93 -0.15 -1.45 25.06
C MET A 93 -0.91 -2.75 24.77
N GLU A 94 -0.47 -3.55 23.80
CA GLU A 94 -1.04 -4.87 23.52
C GLU A 94 -0.98 -5.79 24.75
N GLN A 95 0.14 -5.76 25.49
CA GLN A 95 0.31 -6.56 26.70
C GLN A 95 -0.63 -6.11 27.84
N ILE A 96 -0.75 -4.79 28.08
CA ILE A 96 -1.67 -4.24 29.10
C ILE A 96 -3.12 -4.63 28.77
N LEU A 97 -3.53 -4.50 27.51
CA LEU A 97 -4.88 -4.82 27.06
C LEU A 97 -5.17 -6.32 27.17
N SER A 98 -4.22 -7.18 26.79
CA SER A 98 -4.32 -8.64 26.94
C SER A 98 -4.46 -9.05 28.41
N ASN A 99 -3.62 -8.48 29.29
CA ASN A 99 -3.70 -8.75 30.73
C ASN A 99 -5.04 -8.32 31.34
N ARG A 100 -5.59 -7.18 30.90
CA ARG A 100 -6.88 -6.67 31.37
C ARG A 100 -8.03 -7.58 30.95
N TYR A 101 -8.10 -7.95 29.68
CA TYR A 101 -9.09 -8.89 29.16
C TYR A 101 -9.06 -10.24 29.90
N ASN A 102 -7.86 -10.77 30.14
CA ASN A 102 -7.68 -12.04 30.85
C ASN A 102 -8.04 -11.96 32.34
N LYS A 103 -7.93 -10.78 32.96
CA LYS A 103 -8.30 -10.56 34.36
C LYS A 103 -9.82 -10.39 34.52
N GLU A 104 -10.46 -9.69 33.60
CA GLU A 104 -11.93 -9.48 33.58
C GLU A 104 -12.68 -10.79 33.33
N ASN A 105 -12.12 -11.70 32.52
CA ASN A 105 -12.72 -13.02 32.25
C ASN A 105 -12.42 -14.11 33.30
N LYS A 106 -11.47 -13.89 34.23
CA LYS A 106 -11.19 -14.84 35.32
C LYS A 106 -12.23 -14.80 36.45
N ALA A 107 -13.05 -13.74 36.54
CA ALA A 107 -14.10 -13.62 37.55
C ALA A 107 -15.40 -14.39 37.19
N LEU A 108 -15.51 -14.98 36.00
CA LEU A 108 -16.73 -15.61 35.48
C LEU A 108 -16.72 -17.15 35.52
N MET A 109 -15.81 -17.76 36.31
CA MET A 109 -15.81 -19.21 36.60
C MET A 109 -16.09 -19.54 38.07
N VAL A 110 -16.86 -18.70 38.76
CA VAL A 110 -17.54 -19.09 39.99
C VAL A 110 -19.03 -19.06 39.71
N ILE A 111 -19.53 -20.06 38.96
CA ILE A 111 -20.94 -20.41 39.05
C ILE A 111 -21.03 -21.23 40.33
N ASP A 112 -21.69 -20.64 41.33
CA ASP A 112 -22.06 -21.29 42.57
C ASP A 112 -22.72 -22.64 42.26
N ASN A 113 -22.04 -23.74 42.59
CA ASN A 113 -22.76 -24.96 42.93
C ASN A 113 -23.48 -24.63 44.24
N ALA A 114 -24.73 -24.17 44.14
CA ALA A 114 -25.61 -24.05 45.29
C ALA A 114 -25.59 -25.39 46.05
N PRO A 115 -25.41 -25.41 47.39
CA PRO A 115 -25.35 -26.65 48.13
C PRO A 115 -26.69 -27.38 48.01
N GLY A 116 -26.70 -28.50 47.30
CA GLY A 116 -27.86 -29.39 47.23
C GLY A 116 -28.33 -29.82 45.85
N HIS A 117 -27.73 -29.34 44.75
CA HIS A 117 -28.08 -29.88 43.42
C HIS A 117 -27.10 -31.00 43.00
N PRO A 118 -27.55 -32.26 42.87
CA PRO A 118 -26.71 -33.30 42.29
C PRO A 118 -26.46 -33.01 40.81
N PRO A 119 -25.25 -33.30 40.28
CA PRO A 119 -24.96 -33.12 38.87
C PRO A 119 -25.93 -33.96 38.05
N ALA A 120 -26.68 -33.29 37.16
CA ALA A 120 -27.53 -34.00 36.21
C ALA A 120 -26.63 -34.82 35.29
N VAL A 121 -26.62 -36.14 35.50
CA VAL A 121 -26.10 -37.09 34.53
C VAL A 121 -27.10 -37.11 33.40
N VAL A 122 -26.70 -36.55 32.24
CA VAL A 122 -27.48 -36.63 31.02
C VAL A 122 -27.19 -38.00 30.40
N ASP A 123 -28.14 -38.92 30.51
CA ASP A 123 -28.20 -40.15 29.72
C ASP A 123 -29.46 -40.10 28.82
N TRP A 124 -29.19 -40.01 27.51
CA TRP A 124 -30.05 -40.06 26.31
C TRP A 124 -31.05 -38.92 26.05
#